data_AF-W8VZZ5-F1
#
_entry.id   AF-W8VZZ5-F1
#
_cell.length_a   1.000
_cell.length_b   1.000
_cell.length_c   1.000
_cell.angle_alpha   90.00
_cell.angle_beta   90.00
_cell.angle_gamma   90.00
#
_symmetry.space_group_name_H-M   'P 1'
#
loop_
_entity.id
_entity.type
_entity.pdbx_description
1 polymer ?
#
loop_
_entity_poly.entity_id
_entity_poly.type
_entity_poly.pdbx_seq_one_letter_code
_entity_poly.pdbx_strand_id
1 'polypeptide(L)'
;MKAKILKGFVLGIVANAIGTFLYIYFFSDHTFEYVIEKGVEQGFIGSLIGLGALLNLLLFFFFLTQKVGKFQKPLQVYEARGVIMATLLAAFAVLYFEF
;
A
#
# COMPACT_ATOMS: atom_id res chain seq x y z
N MET A 1 13.02 -3.36 18.31
CA MET A 1 13.20 -2.46 17.15
C MET A 1 12.95 -3.16 15.82
N LYS A 2 13.74 -4.19 15.46
CA LYS A 2 13.62 -4.91 14.16
C LYS A 2 12.22 -5.50 13.90
N ALA A 3 11.62 -6.17 14.89
CA ALA A 3 10.27 -6.75 14.76
C ALA A 3 9.17 -5.71 14.46
N LYS A 4 9.30 -4.48 14.99
CA LYS A 4 8.35 -3.38 14.73
C LYS A 4 8.45 -2.87 13.31
N ILE A 5 9.67 -2.73 12.79
CA ILE A 5 9.92 -2.37 11.39
C ILE A 5 9.35 -3.44 10.47
N LEU A 6 9.64 -4.72 10.74
CA LEU A 6 9.10 -5.82 9.95
C LEU A 6 7.56 -5.84 9.97
N LYS A 7 6.95 -5.62 11.14
CA LYS A 7 5.49 -5.50 11.26
C LYS A 7 4.94 -4.38 10.37
N GLY A 8 5.55 -3.20 10.42
CA GLY A 8 5.15 -2.07 9.57
C GLY A 8 5.31 -2.37 8.08
N PHE A 9 6.39 -3.04 7.70
CA PHE A 9 6.65 -3.44 6.32
C PHE A 9 5.60 -4.43 5.81
N VAL A 10 5.32 -5.50 6.56
CA VAL A 10 4.28 -6.48 6.21
C VAL A 10 2.91 -5.81 6.10
N LEU A 11 2.56 -4.96 7.07
CA LEU A 11 1.29 -4.23 7.00
C LEU A 11 1.23 -3.26 5.83
N GLY A 12 2.36 -2.66 5.42
CA GLY A 12 2.44 -1.84 4.21
C GLY A 12 2.22 -2.64 2.93
N ILE A 13 2.76 -3.85 2.82
CA ILE A 13 2.49 -4.72 1.66
C ILE A 13 1.00 -5.10 1.61
N VAL A 14 0.44 -5.49 2.76
CA VAL A 14 -0.99 -5.83 2.87
C VAL A 14 -1.86 -4.63 2.54
N ALA A 15 -1.51 -3.43 3.03
CA ALA A 15 -2.23 -2.20 2.73
C ALA A 15 -2.22 -1.90 1.23
N ASN A 16 -1.09 -2.08 0.54
CA ASN A 16 -1.02 -1.88 -0.90
C ASN A 16 -1.95 -2.84 -1.64
N ALA A 17 -1.89 -4.15 -1.31
CA ALA A 17 -2.76 -5.16 -1.90
C ALA A 17 -4.25 -4.87 -1.68
N ILE A 18 -4.62 -4.45 -0.46
CA ILE A 18 -5.98 -4.01 -0.16
C ILE A 18 -6.33 -2.75 -0.97
N GLY A 19 -5.39 -1.82 -1.14
CA GLY A 19 -5.61 -0.58 -1.90
C GLY A 19 -5.90 -0.86 -3.36
N THR A 20 -5.12 -1.75 -3.98
CA THR A 20 -5.35 -2.19 -5.36
C THR A 20 -6.68 -2.93 -5.46
N PHE A 21 -6.99 -3.83 -4.53
CA PHE A 21 -8.27 -4.54 -4.50
C PHE A 21 -9.46 -3.58 -4.38
N LEU A 22 -9.42 -2.63 -3.44
CA LEU A 22 -10.48 -1.64 -3.25
C LEU A 22 -10.62 -0.72 -4.45
N TYR A 23 -9.51 -0.32 -5.07
CA TYR A 23 -9.55 0.46 -6.31
C TYR A 23 -10.32 -0.30 -7.40
N ILE A 24 -9.97 -1.56 -7.65
CA ILE A 24 -10.66 -2.36 -8.66
C ILE A 24 -12.13 -2.56 -8.30
N TYR A 25 -12.42 -2.91 -7.04
CA TYR A 25 -13.78 -3.17 -6.59
C TYR A 25 -14.72 -1.96 -6.70
N PHE A 26 -14.23 -0.75 -6.41
CA PHE A 26 -15.06 0.47 -6.44
C PHE A 26 -15.06 1.19 -7.78
N PHE A 27 -14.02 1.04 -8.59
CA PHE A 27 -13.82 1.85 -9.80
C PHE A 27 -13.78 1.03 -11.10
N SER A 28 -13.86 -0.30 -11.04
CA SER A 28 -13.93 -1.16 -12.23
C SER A 28 -15.29 -1.84 -12.35
N ASP A 29 -15.81 -1.90 -13.58
CA ASP A 29 -16.97 -2.71 -13.95
C ASP A 29 -16.61 -4.19 -14.20
N HIS A 30 -15.33 -4.55 -14.05
CA HIS A 30 -14.80 -5.88 -14.29
C HIS A 30 -14.37 -6.59 -13.00
N THR A 31 -14.27 -7.91 -13.06
CA THR A 31 -13.79 -8.73 -11.94
C THR A 31 -12.31 -8.46 -11.66
N PHE A 32 -11.89 -8.69 -10.41
CA PHE A 32 -10.51 -8.48 -9.99
C PHE A 32 -9.52 -9.26 -10.86
N GLU A 33 -9.80 -10.54 -11.12
CA GLU A 33 -8.97 -11.40 -11.95
C GLU A 33 -8.81 -10.84 -13.37
N TYR A 34 -9.90 -10.35 -13.97
CA TYR A 34 -9.87 -9.77 -15.31
C TYR A 34 -9.00 -8.51 -15.38
N VAL A 35 -9.12 -7.62 -14.39
CA VAL A 35 -8.34 -6.37 -14.37
C VAL A 35 -6.86 -6.64 -14.12
N ILE A 36 -6.53 -7.62 -13.29
CA ILE A 36 -5.13 -8.02 -13.07
C ILE A 36 -4.54 -8.67 -14.33
N GLU A 37 -5.26 -9.59 -14.97
CA GLU A 37 -4.82 -10.22 -16.22
C GLU A 37 -4.59 -9.18 -17.31
N LYS A 38 -5.56 -8.27 -17.52
CA LYS A 38 -5.42 -7.17 -18.48
C LYS A 38 -4.32 -6.19 -18.08
N GLY A 39 -4.14 -5.92 -16.80
CA GLY A 39 -3.06 -5.08 -16.27
C GLY A 39 -1.69 -5.62 -16.65
N VAL A 40 -1.52 -6.94 -16.63
CA VAL A 40 -0.29 -7.60 -17.05
C VAL A 40 -0.16 -7.62 -18.58
N GLU A 41 -1.23 -7.97 -19.31
CA GLU A 41 -1.21 -8.01 -20.78
C GLU A 41 -0.96 -6.65 -21.43
N GLN A 42 -1.56 -5.60 -20.89
CA GLN A 42 -1.51 -4.24 -21.44
C GLN A 42 -0.43 -3.38 -20.77
N GLY A 43 0.28 -3.90 -19.76
CA GLY A 43 1.43 -3.26 -19.14
C GLY A 43 1.11 -2.12 -18.17
N PHE A 44 -0.10 -2.02 -17.63
CA PHE A 44 -0.48 -1.00 -16.63
C PHE A 44 -0.54 -1.53 -15.18
N ILE A 45 0.00 -2.72 -14.93
CA ILE A 45 0.05 -3.31 -13.58
C ILE A 45 0.83 -2.42 -12.60
N GLY A 46 1.84 -1.69 -13.08
CA GLY A 46 2.59 -0.70 -12.29
C GLY A 46 1.66 0.40 -11.78
N SER A 47 0.84 0.97 -12.66
CA SER A 47 -0.20 1.94 -12.31
C SER A 47 -1.16 1.43 -11.21
N LEU A 48 -1.57 0.16 -11.26
CA LEU A 48 -2.43 -0.46 -10.22
C LEU A 48 -1.73 -0.59 -8.85
N ILE A 49 -0.44 -0.93 -8.84
CA ILE A 49 0.39 -0.98 -7.61
C ILE A 49 0.59 0.43 -7.03
N GLY A 50 0.77 1.43 -7.91
CA GLY A 50 0.89 2.84 -7.54
C GLY A 50 -0.37 3.35 -6.86
N LEU A 51 -1.54 3.03 -7.41
CA LEU A 51 -2.85 3.33 -6.79
C LEU A 51 -3.02 2.62 -5.45
N GLY A 52 -2.60 1.35 -5.36
CA GLY A 52 -2.59 0.61 -4.10
C GLY A 52 -1.75 1.27 -3.00
N ALA A 53 -0.62 1.89 -3.37
CA ALA A 53 0.28 2.56 -2.45
C ALA A 53 -0.35 3.78 -1.75
N LEU A 54 -1.49 4.30 -2.21
CA LEU A 54 -2.25 5.33 -1.50
C LEU A 54 -2.68 4.85 -0.10
N LEU A 55 -3.02 3.57 0.07
CA LEU A 55 -3.33 3.02 1.39
C LEU A 55 -2.08 2.89 2.27
N ASN A 56 -0.88 2.71 1.70
CA ASN A 56 0.36 2.76 2.48
C ASN A 56 0.54 4.13 3.09
N LEU A 57 0.22 5.21 2.36
CA LEU A 57 0.29 6.56 2.88
C LEU A 57 -0.68 6.76 4.05
N LEU A 58 -1.92 6.27 3.94
CA LEU A 58 -2.88 6.30 5.04
C LEU A 58 -2.39 5.51 6.25
N LEU A 59 -1.83 4.31 6.05
CA LEU A 59 -1.29 3.48 7.13
C LEU A 59 -0.06 4.13 7.78
N PHE A 60 0.78 4.80 6.99
CA PHE A 60 1.93 5.54 7.47
C PHE A 60 1.50 6.68 8.40
N PHE A 61 0.55 7.52 7.96
CA PHE A 61 0.00 8.58 8.80
C PHE A 61 -0.68 8.00 10.03
N PHE A 62 -1.43 6.89 9.89
CA PHE A 62 -1.99 6.20 11.04
C PHE A 62 -0.91 5.90 12.09
N PHE A 63 0.25 5.32 11.74
CA PHE A 63 1.32 5.03 12.71
C PHE A 63 2.00 6.28 13.30
N LEU A 64 2.06 7.39 12.56
CA LEU A 64 2.61 8.65 13.03
C LEU A 64 1.63 9.52 13.82
N THR A 65 0.33 9.24 13.76
CA THR A 65 -0.66 10.01 14.51
C THR A 65 -0.86 9.44 15.91
N GLN A 66 -0.62 10.28 16.93
CA GLN A 66 -0.85 9.92 18.34
C GLN A 66 -2.32 10.11 18.76
N LYS A 67 -3.03 11.03 18.13
CA LYS A 67 -4.41 11.38 18.48
C LYS A 67 -5.27 11.51 17.23
N VAL A 68 -6.33 10.72 17.14
CA VAL A 68 -7.35 10.79 16.10
C VAL A 68 -8.71 10.95 16.79
N GLY A 69 -9.23 12.17 16.84
CA GLY A 69 -10.46 12.47 17.59
C GLY A 69 -10.32 12.18 19.09
N LYS A 70 -11.13 11.23 19.60
CA LYS A 70 -11.06 10.74 21.00
C LYS A 70 -10.10 9.56 21.18
N PHE A 71 -9.59 8.98 20.10
CA PHE A 71 -8.67 7.85 20.15
C PHE A 71 -7.23 8.35 20.34
N GLN A 72 -6.55 7.84 21.36
CA GLN A 72 -5.17 8.18 21.67
C GLN A 72 -4.32 6.91 21.70
N LYS A 73 -3.20 6.95 20.98
CA LYS A 73 -2.28 5.82 20.87
C LYS A 73 -0.81 6.28 20.97
N PRO A 74 0.11 5.40 21.39
CA PRO A 74 1.53 5.72 21.36
C PRO A 74 2.02 5.90 19.91
N LEU A 75 3.00 6.79 19.74
CA LEU A 75 3.67 7.03 18.46
C LEU A 75 4.45 5.77 18.04
N GLN A 76 4.22 5.30 16.82
CA GLN A 76 4.77 4.04 16.30
C GLN A 76 5.75 4.32 15.15
N VAL A 77 6.83 5.04 15.45
CA VAL A 77 7.82 5.49 14.45
C VAL A 77 8.51 4.31 13.74
N TYR A 78 8.77 3.22 14.46
CA TYR A 78 9.45 2.05 13.87
C TYR A 78 8.55 1.32 12.86
N GLU A 79 7.28 1.18 13.17
CA GLU A 79 6.27 0.64 12.26
C GLU A 79 6.08 1.56 11.04
N ALA A 80 6.02 2.88 11.25
CA ALA A 80 5.94 3.85 10.15
C ALA A 80 7.15 3.75 9.19
N ARG A 81 8.37 3.55 9.71
CA ARG A 81 9.57 3.27 8.88
C ARG A 81 9.42 2.00 8.05
N GLY A 82 8.82 0.95 8.62
CA GLY A 82 8.50 -0.27 7.90
C GLY A 82 7.54 -0.02 6.73
N VAL A 83 6.49 0.79 6.95
CA VAL A 83 5.55 1.16 5.89
C VAL A 83 6.26 1.94 4.77
N ILE A 84 7.16 2.88 5.10
CA ILE A 84 7.99 3.58 4.09
C ILE A 84 8.78 2.58 3.23
N MET A 85 9.41 1.57 3.83
CA MET A 85 10.14 0.54 3.07
C MET A 85 9.21 -0.21 2.10
N ALA A 86 7.97 -0.50 2.50
CA ALA A 86 6.98 -1.12 1.61
C ALA A 86 6.54 -0.17 0.49
N THR A 87 6.40 1.12 0.77
CA THR A 87 6.10 2.14 -0.25
C THR A 87 7.24 2.29 -1.25
N LEU A 88 8.50 2.27 -0.80
CA LEU A 88 9.65 2.30 -1.69
C LEU A 88 9.71 1.04 -2.57
N LEU A 89 9.42 -0.13 -2.01
CA LEU A 89 9.31 -1.36 -2.78
C LEU A 89 8.20 -1.26 -3.84
N ALA A 90 7.03 -0.72 -3.49
CA ALA A 90 5.95 -0.48 -4.43
C ALA A 90 6.38 0.50 -5.54
N ALA A 91 7.09 1.58 -5.20
CA ALA A 91 7.62 2.53 -6.18
C ALA A 91 8.63 1.87 -7.13
N PHE A 92 9.52 0.99 -6.64
CA PHE A 92 10.40 0.22 -7.51
C PHE A 92 9.65 -0.78 -8.38
N ALA A 93 8.57 -1.38 -7.87
CA ALA A 93 7.70 -2.25 -8.68
C ALA A 93 7.01 -1.45 -9.79
N VAL A 94 6.47 -0.27 -9.49
CA VAL A 94 5.89 0.65 -10.49
C VAL A 94 6.93 0.98 -11.55
N LEU A 95 8.14 1.35 -11.13
CA LEU A 95 9.23 1.68 -12.05
C LEU A 95 9.58 0.50 -12.97
N TYR A 96 9.65 -0.71 -12.42
CA TYR A 96 9.99 -1.91 -13.19
C TYR A 96 8.90 -2.38 -14.16
N PHE A 97 7.61 -2.18 -13.82
CA PHE A 97 6.50 -2.68 -14.62
C PHE A 97 5.95 -1.66 -15.63
N GLU A 98 6.11 -0.36 -15.38
CA GLU A 98 5.52 0.70 -16.20
C GLU A 98 6.54 1.38 -17.14
N PHE A 99 7.85 1.29 -16.84
CA PHE A 99 8.94 1.92 -17.59
C PHE A 99 9.98 0.89 -18.06
#